data_AF-A0A6N6T0M1-F1
#
_entry.id   AF-A0A6N6T0M1-F1
#
_cell.length_a   1.000
_cell.length_b   1.000
_cell.length_c   1.000
_cell.angle_alpha   90.00
_cell.angle_beta   90.00
_cell.angle_gamma   90.00
#
_symmetry.space_group_name_H-M   'P 1'
#
loop_
_entity.id
_entity.type
_entity.pdbx_description
1 polymer ?
#
loop_
_entity_poly.entity_id
_entity_poly.type
_entity_poly.pdbx_seq_one_letter_code
_entity_poly.pdbx_strand_id
1 'polypeptide(L)' 'MAFEHVQAEIGLLLTRMQNEPEDRHELYLQIMAKLNELKAFGMPLPEDLVQMQKQLEEEFSADQREASAGPDQK' A
#
# COMPACT_ATOMS: atom_id res chain seq x y z
N MET A 1 -12.27 -3.23 -18.41
CA MET A 1 -11.99 -4.64 -18.05
C MET A 1 -11.87 -4.77 -16.53
N ALA A 2 -11.91 -5.97 -15.94
CA ALA A 2 -11.85 -6.15 -14.48
C ALA A 2 -10.54 -5.64 -13.85
N PHE A 3 -9.42 -5.82 -14.56
CA PHE A 3 -8.09 -5.38 -14.13
C PHE A 3 -7.96 -3.84 -14.03
N GLU A 4 -8.40 -3.12 -15.07
CA GLU A 4 -8.36 -1.64 -15.12
C GLU A 4 -9.18 -1.01 -14.00
N HIS A 5 -10.29 -1.65 -13.61
CA HIS A 5 -11.11 -1.18 -12.49
C HIS A 5 -10.34 -1.28 -11.16
N VAL A 6 -9.68 -2.42 -10.92
CA VAL A 6 -8.90 -2.61 -9.69
C VAL A 6 -7.68 -1.68 -9.64
N GLN A 7 -6.99 -1.44 -10.77
CA GLN A 7 -5.93 -0.44 -10.82
C GLN A 7 -6.44 0.97 -10.47
N ALA A 8 -7.60 1.36 -10.99
CA ALA A 8 -8.21 2.65 -10.67
C ALA A 8 -8.59 2.76 -9.18
N GLU A 9 -9.13 1.69 -8.59
CA GLU A 9 -9.41 1.63 -7.15
C GLU A 9 -8.13 1.75 -6.31
N ILE A 10 -7.07 1.02 -6.68
CA ILE A 10 -5.77 1.10 -6.00
C ILE A 10 -5.18 2.52 -6.09
N GLY A 11 -5.24 3.16 -7.27
CA GLY A 11 -4.81 4.55 -7.45
C GLY A 11 -5.57 5.54 -6.55
N LEU A 12 -6.87 5.32 -6.37
CA LEU A 12 -7.68 6.12 -5.45
C LEU A 12 -7.25 5.90 -3.98
N LEU A 13 -7.02 4.64 -3.59
CA LEU A 13 -6.56 4.30 -2.23
C LEU A 13 -5.18 4.90 -1.92
N LEU A 14 -4.25 4.91 -2.88
CA LEU A 14 -2.94 5.57 -2.74
C LEU A 14 -3.05 7.07 -2.60
N THR A 15 -3.98 7.68 -3.34
CA THR A 15 -4.26 9.11 -3.23
C THR A 15 -4.80 9.44 -1.84
N ARG A 16 -5.73 8.62 -1.32
CA ARG A 16 -6.22 8.75 0.06
C ARG A 16 -5.11 8.56 1.07
N MET A 17 -4.23 7.59 0.86
CA MET A 17 -3.12 7.28 1.77
C MET A 17 -2.14 8.46 1.91
N GLN A 18 -1.97 9.26 0.84
CA GLN A 18 -1.19 10.49 0.88
C GLN A 18 -1.91 11.65 1.59
N ASN A 19 -3.24 11.70 1.55
CA ASN A 19 -4.03 12.76 2.18
C ASN A 19 -4.36 12.46 3.66
N GLU A 20 -4.50 11.18 4.01
CA GLU A 20 -4.92 10.67 5.32
C GLU A 20 -3.85 9.70 5.86
N PRO A 21 -2.71 10.22 6.35
CA PRO A 21 -1.61 9.40 6.86
C PRO A 21 -1.98 8.62 8.15
N GLU A 22 -3.02 9.05 8.85
CA GLU A 22 -3.59 8.37 10.03
C GLU A 22 -4.25 7.03 9.66
N ASP A 23 -4.94 6.96 8.51
CA ASP A 23 -5.57 5.74 7.98
C ASP A 23 -4.66 4.96 7.02
N ARG A 24 -3.40 5.37 6.89
CA ARG A 24 -2.41 4.76 6.00
C ARG A 24 -2.35 3.24 6.12
N HIS A 25 -2.40 2.73 7.36
CA HIS A 25 -2.36 1.29 7.64
C HIS A 25 -3.58 0.56 7.08
N GLU A 26 -4.76 1.11 7.29
CA GLU A 26 -6.01 0.51 6.81
C GLU A 26 -6.08 0.55 5.28
N LEU A 27 -5.68 1.68 4.67
CA LEU A 27 -5.62 1.83 3.22
C LEU A 27 -4.62 0.87 2.58
N TYR A 28 -3.46 0.65 3.20
CA TYR A 28 -2.50 -0.36 2.75
C TYR A 28 -3.10 -1.77 2.76
N LEU A 29 -3.80 -2.15 3.83
CA LEU A 29 -4.49 -3.45 3.91
C LEU A 29 -5.56 -3.59 2.82
N GLN A 30 -6.30 -2.53 2.52
CA GLN A 30 -7.28 -2.53 1.43
C GLN A 30 -6.62 -2.72 0.05
N ILE A 31 -5.51 -2.03 -0.23
CA ILE A 31 -4.73 -2.20 -1.46
C ILE A 31 -4.25 -3.65 -1.58
N MET A 32 -3.71 -4.21 -0.50
CA MET A 32 -3.22 -5.59 -0.45
C MET A 32 -4.32 -6.63 -0.65
N ALA A 33 -5.50 -6.40 -0.08
CA ALA A 33 -6.67 -7.25 -0.30
C ALA A 33 -7.07 -7.26 -1.78
N LYS A 34 -7.14 -6.09 -2.42
CA LYS A 34 -7.46 -5.94 -3.86
C LYS A 34 -6.42 -6.62 -4.75
N LEU A 35 -5.13 -6.48 -4.43
CA LEU A 35 -4.04 -7.16 -5.12
C LEU A 35 -4.11 -8.68 -4.98
N ASN A 36 -4.41 -9.20 -3.79
CA ASN A 36 -4.62 -10.63 -3.58
C ASN A 36 -5.86 -11.15 -4.31
N GLU A 37 -6.92 -10.36 -4.42
CA GLU A 37 -8.10 -10.70 -5.21
C GLU A 37 -7.71 -10.91 -6.69
N LEU A 38 -6.97 -9.96 -7.28
CA LEU A 38 -6.43 -10.08 -8.64
C LEU A 38 -5.54 -11.31 -8.82
N LYS A 39 -4.67 -11.59 -7.83
CA LYS A 39 -3.82 -12.78 -7.81
C LYS A 39 -4.64 -14.07 -7.76
N ALA A 40 -5.73 -14.08 -6.98
CA ALA A 40 -6.63 -15.22 -6.81
C ALA A 40 -7.43 -15.52 -8.08
N PHE A 41 -7.70 -14.51 -8.92
CA PHE A 41 -8.25 -14.71 -10.27
C PHE A 41 -7.29 -15.42 -11.24
N GLY A 42 -6.09 -15.82 -10.79
CA GLY A 42 -5.11 -16.57 -11.59
C GLY A 42 -4.34 -15.69 -12.59
N MET A 43 -4.48 -14.37 -12.48
CA MET A 43 -3.70 -13.42 -13.28
C MET A 43 -2.37 -13.14 -12.55
N PRO A 44 -1.22 -13.24 -13.25
CA PRO A 44 0.04 -12.79 -12.67
C PRO A 44 -0.06 -11.29 -12.41
N LEU A 45 0.22 -10.85 -11.19
CA LEU A 45 0.34 -9.42 -10.91
C LEU A 45 1.47 -8.84 -11.78
N PRO A 46 1.23 -7.72 -12.48
CA PRO A 46 2.29 -7.02 -13.17
C PRO A 46 3.37 -6.57 -12.18
N GLU A 47 4.62 -6.59 -12.62
CA GLU A 47 5.78 -6.16 -11.81
C GLU A 47 5.61 -4.74 -11.27
N ASP A 48 4.94 -3.86 -12.01
CA ASP A 48 4.64 -2.49 -11.58
C ASP A 48 3.90 -2.43 -10.24
N LEU A 49 2.88 -3.28 -10.04
CA LEU A 49 2.13 -3.36 -8.78
C LEU A 49 2.95 -3.98 -7.65
N VAL A 50 3.79 -4.96 -7.96
CA VAL A 50 4.68 -5.61 -6.98
C VAL A 50 5.77 -4.65 -6.51
N GLN A 51 6.34 -3.87 -7.43
CA GLN A 51 7.31 -2.82 -7.10
C GLN A 51 6.67 -1.75 -6.23
N MET A 52 5.48 -1.27 -6.59
CA MET A 52 4.75 -0.28 -5.83
C MET A 52 4.45 -0.75 -4.40
N GLN A 53 3.98 -1.99 -4.24
CA GLN A 53 3.74 -2.60 -2.92
C GLN A 53 5.00 -2.62 -2.06
N LYS A 54 6.13 -2.99 -2.66
CA LYS A 54 7.41 -3.06 -1.96
C LYS A 54 7.90 -1.67 -1.52
N GLN A 55 7.77 -0.66 -2.37
CA GLN A 55 8.10 0.72 -2.02
C GLN A 55 7.24 1.21 -0.85
N LEU A 56 5.93 0.96 -0.90
CA LEU A 56 5.00 1.30 0.18
C LEU A 56 5.37 0.63 1.51
N GLU A 57 5.73 -0.65 1.47
CA GLU A 57 6.15 -1.42 2.65
C GLU A 57 7.47 -0.89 3.24
N GLU A 58 8.43 -0.52 2.39
CA GLU A 58 9.69 0.09 2.81
C GLU A 58 9.45 1.46 3.46
N GLU A 59 8.63 2.32 2.84
CA GLU A 59 8.26 3.62 3.42
C GLU A 59 7.47 3.47 4.73
N PHE A 60 6.63 2.44 4.87
CA PHE A 60 5.86 2.21 6.09
C PHE A 60 6.74 1.67 7.21
N SER A 61 7.63 0.73 6.88
CA SER A 61 8.59 0.17 7.81
C SER A 61 9.59 1.22 8.29
N ALA A 62 9.99 2.15 7.42
CA ALA A 62 10.84 3.29 7.78
C ALA A 62 10.11 4.25 8.73
N ASP A 63 8.90 4.66 8.37
CA ASP A 63 8.07 5.57 9.17
C ASP A 63 7.74 5.00 10.56
N GLN A 64 7.40 3.72 10.67
CA GLN A 64 7.19 3.06 11.96
C GLN A 64 8.47 2.98 12.80
N ARG A 65 9.64 2.78 12.18
CA ARG A 65 10.92 2.82 12.90
C ARG A 65 11.24 4.22 13.39
N GLU A 66 10.98 5.26 12.61
CA GLU A 66 11.21 6.64 13.03
C GLU A 66 10.22 7.08 14.13
N ALA A 67 8.94 6.72 14.01
CA ALA A 67 7.93 6.99 15.03
C ALA A 67 8.19 6.25 16.35
N SER A 68 8.85 5.09 16.30
CA SER A 68 9.29 4.35 17.49
C SER A 68 10.68 4.75 18.00
N ALA A 69 11.40 5.64 17.29
CA ALA A 69 12.79 6.01 17.58
C ALA A 69 13.00 7.43 18.15
N GLY A 70 11.99 8.13 18.71
CA GLY A 70 12.28 9.31 19.54
C GLY A 70 11.14 9.85 20.42
N PRO A 71 11.43 10.51 21.57
CA PRO A 71 12.74 10.84 22.14
C PRO A 71 12.98 10.17 23.50
N ASP A 72 13.96 9.28 23.57
CA ASP A 72 14.66 9.04 24.83
C ASP A 72 16.11 9.49 24.63
N GLN A 73 16.63 10.25 25.59
CA GLN A 73 17.99 10.79 25.71
C GLN A 73 18.25 12.23 25.20
N LYS A 74 17.86 13.23 26.00
CA LYS A 74 18.82 13.95 26.87
C LYS A 74 18.16 14.85 27.90
#